data_AF-E1SN71-F1
#
_entry.id   AF-E1SN71-F1
#
_cell.length_a   1.000
_cell.length_b   1.000
_cell.length_c   1.000
_cell.angle_alpha   90.00
_cell.angle_beta   90.00
_cell.angle_gamma   90.00
#
_symmetry.space_group_name_H-M   'P 1'
#
loop_
_entity.id
_entity.type
_entity.pdbx_description
1 polymer ?
#
loop_
_entity_poly.entity_id
_entity_poly.type
_entity_poly.pdbx_seq_one_letter_code
_entity_poly.pdbx_strand_id
1 'polypeptide(L)'
;MAALFYGTNESNDMAIVQVAIGLVVIDGAVLVAKRHKDQHQGGLWEFPGGKVEPGETPEQAVIRECQEEVGLTLSQPELFDYIEHDYGDRQVQLSAFLATAAEGEAHGREGNPLRWCPISELAQLPMPAANGRLIEKLLAAQ
;
A
#
# COMPACT_ATOMS: atom_id res chain seq x y z
N MET A 1 -25.11 -48.39 -21.88
CA MET A 1 -25.46 -47.00 -22.24
C MET A 1 -25.31 -46.14 -20.99
N ALA A 2 -24.08 -45.71 -20.71
CA ALA A 2 -23.69 -45.04 -19.47
C ALA A 2 -23.94 -43.53 -19.55
N ALA A 3 -24.25 -42.97 -18.38
CA ALA A 3 -24.67 -41.61 -18.12
C ALA A 3 -23.62 -40.55 -18.47
N LEU A 4 -24.12 -39.37 -18.88
CA LEU A 4 -23.38 -38.12 -19.02
C LEU A 4 -23.05 -37.57 -17.62
N PHE A 5 -21.77 -37.32 -17.35
CA PHE A 5 -21.32 -36.55 -16.19
C PHE A 5 -21.37 -35.05 -16.50
N TYR A 6 -21.90 -34.29 -15.54
CA TYR A 6 -21.85 -32.83 -15.45
C TYR A 6 -20.45 -32.31 -15.11
N GLY A 7 -20.16 -31.08 -15.52
CA GLY A 7 -19.21 -30.16 -14.88
C GLY A 7 -19.41 -28.77 -15.49
N THR A 8 -20.39 -27.96 -15.05
CA THR A 8 -20.42 -27.01 -13.91
C THR A 8 -19.42 -25.85 -13.99
N ASN A 9 -20.00 -24.67 -14.26
CA ASN A 9 -19.61 -23.30 -13.86
C ASN A 9 -18.16 -22.83 -14.07
N GLU A 10 -17.99 -22.01 -15.11
CA GLU A 10 -16.99 -20.94 -15.15
C GLU A 10 -17.46 -19.84 -14.17
N SER A 11 -17.14 -19.95 -12.88
CA SER A 11 -17.18 -18.80 -11.99
C SER A 11 -16.08 -17.84 -12.46
N ASN A 12 -16.48 -16.68 -12.99
CA ASN A 12 -15.59 -15.54 -13.14
C ASN A 12 -15.23 -15.07 -11.72
N ASP A 13 -14.30 -15.78 -11.07
CA ASP A 13 -13.78 -15.41 -9.76
C ASP A 13 -13.07 -14.07 -9.90
N MET A 14 -13.77 -13.01 -9.50
CA MET A 14 -13.19 -11.68 -9.34
C MET A 14 -11.94 -11.81 -8.48
N ALA A 15 -10.76 -11.57 -9.05
CA ALA A 15 -9.51 -11.70 -8.32
C ALA A 15 -9.45 -10.63 -7.23
N ILE A 16 -9.55 -11.05 -5.96
CA ILE A 16 -9.31 -10.18 -4.81
C ILE A 16 -7.80 -10.04 -4.64
N VAL A 17 -7.34 -8.79 -4.66
CA VAL A 17 -5.94 -8.42 -4.40
C VAL A 17 -5.89 -7.68 -3.08
N GLN A 18 -5.21 -8.28 -2.10
CA GLN A 18 -4.93 -7.62 -0.83
C GLN A 18 -3.61 -6.84 -0.95
N VAL A 19 -3.62 -5.60 -0.47
CA VAL A 19 -2.48 -4.68 -0.49
C VAL A 19 -2.32 -4.11 0.91
N ALA A 20 -1.08 -4.00 1.37
CA ALA A 20 -0.74 -3.36 2.63
C ALA A 20 0.23 -2.21 2.39
N ILE A 21 -0.07 -1.04 2.96
CA ILE A 21 0.77 0.16 2.82
C ILE A 21 1.13 0.78 4.17
N GLY A 22 2.33 1.36 4.25
CA GLY A 22 2.87 1.99 5.44
C GLY A 22 2.76 3.52 5.39
N LEU A 23 2.01 4.08 6.33
CA LEU A 23 2.01 5.51 6.64
C LEU A 23 3.07 5.76 7.71
N VAL A 24 4.34 5.79 7.31
CA VAL A 24 5.46 5.96 8.24
C VAL A 24 5.62 7.43 8.60
N VAL A 25 5.32 7.81 9.85
CA VAL A 25 5.31 9.20 10.30
C VAL A 25 6.44 9.47 11.28
N ILE A 26 7.22 10.53 11.05
CA ILE A 26 8.25 11.07 11.94
C ILE A 26 8.14 12.60 11.93
N ASP A 27 8.10 13.23 13.11
CA ASP A 27 8.10 14.69 13.27
C ASP A 27 7.07 15.43 12.39
N GLY A 28 5.87 14.86 12.24
CA GLY A 28 4.78 15.44 11.44
C GLY A 28 4.96 15.32 9.92
N ALA A 29 5.98 14.59 9.46
CA ALA A 29 6.19 14.23 8.06
C ALA A 29 5.95 12.73 7.85
N VAL A 30 5.41 12.37 6.70
CA VAL A 30 5.21 10.98 6.27
C VAL A 30 6.20 10.61 5.16
N LEU A 31 6.68 9.38 5.16
CA LEU A 31 7.53 8.88 4.09
C LEU A 31 6.70 8.56 2.84
N VAL A 32 7.15 9.06 1.69
CA VAL A 32 6.62 8.70 0.38
C VAL A 32 7.76 8.27 -0.55
N ALA A 33 7.47 7.31 -1.41
CA ALA A 33 8.35 6.86 -2.49
C ALA A 33 7.82 7.33 -3.84
N LYS A 34 8.69 7.59 -4.80
CA LYS A 34 8.29 7.97 -6.16
C LYS A 34 8.35 6.76 -7.08
N ARG A 35 7.22 6.41 -7.72
CA ARG A 35 7.15 5.35 -8.73
C ARG A 35 8.15 5.61 -9.85
N HIS A 36 8.91 4.57 -10.22
CA HIS A 36 9.69 4.58 -11.46
C HIS A 36 8.81 5.00 -12.64
N LYS A 37 9.36 5.85 -13.52
CA LYS A 37 8.62 6.42 -14.66
C LYS A 37 8.06 5.36 -15.62
N ASP A 38 8.70 4.20 -15.65
CA ASP A 38 8.37 3.10 -16.58
C ASP A 38 7.26 2.17 -16.05
N GLN A 39 6.78 2.36 -14.81
CA GLN A 39 5.65 1.61 -14.26
C GLN A 39 4.30 2.24 -14.63
N HIS A 40 3.20 1.47 -14.53
CA HIS A 40 1.84 2.00 -14.64
C HIS A 40 1.67 3.14 -13.61
N GLN A 41 1.23 4.33 -14.07
CA GLN A 41 1.21 5.59 -13.30
C GLN A 41 2.58 6.10 -12.80
N GLY A 42 3.65 5.87 -13.57
CA GLY A 42 5.01 6.32 -13.24
C GLY A 42 5.13 7.82 -12.98
N GLY A 43 5.97 8.19 -12.02
CA GLY A 43 6.23 9.58 -11.63
C GLY A 43 5.31 10.16 -10.55
N LEU A 44 4.26 9.44 -10.14
CA LEU A 44 3.47 9.75 -8.95
C LEU A 44 4.23 9.36 -7.67
N TRP A 45 3.88 10.01 -6.56
CA TRP A 45 4.29 9.61 -5.23
C TRP A 45 3.29 8.62 -4.63
N GLU A 46 3.79 7.68 -3.84
CA GLU A 46 3.00 6.66 -3.16
C GLU A 46 3.54 6.40 -1.75
N PHE A 47 2.71 5.76 -0.94
CA PHE A 47 3.14 5.21 0.34
C PHE A 47 3.85 3.87 0.07
N PRO A 48 4.95 3.55 0.78
CA PRO A 48 5.63 2.25 0.64
C PRO A 48 4.68 1.10 0.99
N GLY A 49 4.81 -0.02 0.29
CA GLY A 49 3.93 -1.15 0.49
C GLY A 49 3.70 -1.97 -0.78
N GLY A 50 3.02 -3.10 -0.60
CA GLY A 50 2.87 -4.07 -1.68
C GLY A 50 1.76 -5.07 -1.43
N LYS A 51 1.76 -6.12 -2.25
CA LYS A 51 0.73 -7.15 -2.22
C LYS A 51 0.95 -8.06 -1.01
N VAL A 52 -0.14 -8.43 -0.36
CA VAL A 52 -0.11 -9.47 0.68
C VAL A 52 0.12 -10.84 0.03
N GLU A 53 1.19 -11.51 0.43
CA GLU A 53 1.57 -12.84 -0.05
C GLU A 53 0.79 -13.97 0.63
N PRO A 54 0.67 -15.16 -0.01
CA PRO A 54 0.01 -16.31 0.60
C PRO A 54 0.68 -16.73 1.92
N GLY A 55 -0.09 -16.71 3.00
CA GLY A 55 0.38 -17.12 4.32
C GLY A 55 0.91 -15.98 5.19
N GLU A 56 0.91 -14.73 4.71
CA GLU A 56 1.23 -13.55 5.52
C GLU A 56 -0.04 -12.76 5.89
N THR A 57 0.01 -12.07 7.04
CA THR A 57 -1.01 -11.07 7.40
C THR A 57 -0.69 -9.73 6.73
N PRO A 58 -1.67 -8.82 6.54
CA PRO A 58 -1.39 -7.48 6.03
C PRO A 58 -0.35 -6.70 6.86
N GLU A 59 -0.30 -6.98 8.17
CA GLU A 59 0.71 -6.41 9.07
C GLU A 59 2.12 -6.95 8.76
N GLN A 60 2.26 -8.26 8.52
CA GLN A 60 3.53 -8.87 8.12
C GLN A 60 3.97 -8.34 6.74
N ALA A 61 3.02 -8.19 5.82
CA ALA A 61 3.24 -7.65 4.49
C ALA A 61 3.85 -6.25 4.56
N VAL A 62 3.23 -5.31 5.28
CA VAL A 62 3.73 -3.92 5.32
C VAL A 62 5.12 -3.82 5.98
N ILE A 63 5.42 -4.67 6.97
CA ILE A 63 6.74 -4.73 7.60
C ILE A 63 7.80 -5.20 6.59
N ARG A 64 7.52 -6.29 5.86
CA ARG A 64 8.40 -6.83 4.81
C ARG A 64 8.63 -5.81 3.70
N GLU A 65 7.55 -5.26 3.14
CA GLU A 65 7.60 -4.30 2.03
C GLU A 65 8.37 -3.03 2.42
N CYS A 66 8.11 -2.45 3.59
CA CYS A 66 8.88 -1.26 4.02
C CYS A 66 10.38 -1.57 4.20
N GLN A 67 10.72 -2.78 4.66
CA GLN A 67 12.11 -3.19 4.77
C GLN A 67 12.75 -3.37 3.38
N GLU A 68 12.03 -3.96 2.43
CA GLU A 68 12.47 -4.26 1.07
C GLU A 68 12.58 -3.01 0.19
N GLU A 69 11.62 -2.10 0.26
CA GLU A 69 11.55 -0.91 -0.60
C GLU A 69 12.32 0.29 -0.05
N VAL A 70 12.20 0.55 1.26
CA VAL A 70 12.67 1.80 1.88
C VAL A 70 13.69 1.60 3.02
N GLY A 71 14.03 0.35 3.33
CA GLY A 71 15.05 0.01 4.32
C GLY A 71 14.65 0.29 5.77
N LEU A 72 13.35 0.45 6.05
CA LEU A 72 12.82 0.71 7.39
C LEU A 72 12.11 -0.50 7.95
N THR A 73 12.42 -0.84 9.21
CA THR A 73 11.61 -1.77 9.99
C THR A 73 10.57 -0.96 10.77
N LEU A 74 9.29 -1.28 10.61
CA LEU A 74 8.20 -0.59 11.31
C LEU A 74 8.09 -1.08 12.76
N SER A 75 7.83 -0.16 13.70
CA SER A 75 7.47 -0.51 15.08
C SER A 75 5.97 -0.50 15.23
N GLN A 76 5.39 -1.63 15.67
CA GLN A 76 3.98 -1.76 16.05
C GLN A 76 3.02 -1.07 15.07
N PRO A 77 3.01 -1.45 13.77
CA PRO A 77 2.10 -0.85 12.80
C PRO A 77 0.64 -1.06 13.22
N GLU A 78 -0.11 0.04 13.35
CA GLU A 78 -1.52 0.02 13.73
C GLU A 78 -2.40 0.25 12.49
N LEU A 79 -3.46 -0.54 12.35
CA LEU A 79 -4.40 -0.36 11.24
C LEU A 79 -5.08 1.02 11.33
N PHE A 80 -4.75 1.89 10.39
CA PHE A 80 -5.24 3.26 10.31
C PHE A 80 -6.51 3.37 9.48
N ASP A 81 -6.57 2.63 8.37
CA ASP A 81 -7.77 2.52 7.56
C ASP A 81 -7.79 1.23 6.73
N TYR A 82 -9.00 0.87 6.32
CA TYR A 82 -9.23 -0.22 5.38
C TYR A 82 -10.14 0.29 4.26
N ILE A 83 -9.68 0.12 3.01
CA ILE A 83 -10.35 0.62 1.81
C ILE A 83 -10.56 -0.53 0.84
N GLU A 84 -11.80 -0.72 0.41
CA GLU A 84 -12.14 -1.64 -0.68
C GLU A 84 -12.44 -0.82 -1.93
N HIS A 85 -11.83 -1.20 -3.05
CA HIS A 85 -12.08 -0.60 -4.35
C HIS A 85 -12.34 -1.67 -5.39
N ASP A 86 -13.47 -1.57 -6.08
CA ASP A 86 -13.82 -2.44 -7.19
C ASP A 86 -13.47 -1.74 -8.51
N TYR A 87 -12.46 -2.26 -9.21
CA TYR A 87 -12.05 -1.76 -10.53
C TYR A 87 -12.83 -2.43 -11.68
N GLY A 88 -13.80 -3.30 -11.37
CA GLY A 88 -14.61 -4.06 -12.31
C GLY A 88 -13.96 -5.34 -12.81
N ASP A 89 -12.64 -5.35 -13.02
CA ASP A 89 -11.84 -6.54 -13.38
C ASP A 89 -11.19 -7.21 -12.16
N ARG A 90 -11.04 -6.48 -11.06
CA ARG A 90 -10.45 -6.94 -9.80
C ARG A 90 -10.98 -6.14 -8.62
N GLN A 91 -11.00 -6.76 -7.44
CA GLN A 91 -11.28 -6.08 -6.18
C GLN A 91 -9.96 -5.86 -5.44
N VAL A 92 -9.67 -4.63 -5.04
CA VAL A 92 -8.52 -4.29 -4.21
C VAL A 92 -8.97 -4.05 -2.77
N GLN A 93 -8.35 -4.75 -1.84
CA GLN A 93 -8.52 -4.58 -0.40
C GLN A 93 -7.22 -3.99 0.16
N LEU A 94 -7.24 -2.70 0.48
CA LEU A 94 -6.08 -1.94 0.93
C LEU A 94 -6.15 -1.75 2.45
N SER A 95 -5.17 -2.30 3.15
CA SER A 95 -4.92 -2.06 4.57
C SER A 95 -3.82 -1.00 4.72
N ALA A 96 -4.15 0.15 5.30
CA ALA A 96 -3.18 1.21 5.58
C ALA A 96 -2.77 1.16 7.05
N PHE A 97 -1.48 1.06 7.32
CA PHE A 97 -0.93 0.99 8.67
C PHE A 97 -0.20 2.27 9.03
N LEU A 98 -0.57 2.90 10.14
CA LEU A 98 0.19 4.01 10.73
C LEU A 98 1.30 3.43 11.59
N ALA A 99 2.53 3.88 11.37
CA ALA A 99 3.68 3.42 12.13
C ALA A 99 4.73 4.52 12.29
N THR A 100 5.59 4.33 13.29
CA THR A 100 6.89 5.02 13.35
C THR A 100 7.98 4.04 12.92
N ALA A 101 9.11 4.55 12.44
CA ALA A 101 10.26 3.71 12.14
C ALA A 101 10.88 3.22 13.46
N ALA A 102 11.08 1.90 13.59
CA ALA A 102 11.79 1.31 14.73
C ALA A 102 13.31 1.39 14.54
N GLU A 103 13.75 1.04 13.33
CA GLU A 103 15.15 0.82 12.98
C GLU A 103 15.38 1.08 11.48
N GLY A 104 16.62 1.41 11.13
CA GLY A 104 17.06 1.67 9.75
C GLY A 104 17.14 3.15 9.39
N GLU A 105 17.68 3.42 8.21
CA GLU A 105 17.70 4.75 7.59
C GLU A 105 16.90 4.69 6.29
N ALA A 106 15.99 5.64 6.09
CA ALA A 106 15.13 5.63 4.91
C ALA A 106 15.95 5.83 3.62
N HIS A 107 15.96 4.83 2.74
CA HIS A 107 16.59 4.92 1.42
C HIS A 107 15.87 4.01 0.43
N GLY A 108 15.71 4.46 -0.81
CA GLY A 108 15.04 3.66 -1.85
C GLY A 108 15.93 2.51 -2.30
N ARG A 109 15.67 1.30 -1.81
CA ARG A 109 16.46 0.09 -2.12
C ARG A 109 16.30 -0.35 -3.57
N GLU A 110 15.22 0.07 -4.22
CA GLU A 110 14.98 -0.11 -5.65
C GLU A 110 15.43 1.09 -6.51
N GLY A 111 16.17 2.04 -5.93
CA GLY A 111 16.58 3.27 -6.60
C GLY A 111 15.46 4.32 -6.75
N ASN A 112 14.31 4.09 -6.13
CA ASN A 112 13.21 5.05 -6.09
C ASN A 112 13.58 6.27 -5.22
N PRO A 113 13.36 7.51 -5.69
CA PRO A 113 13.47 8.68 -4.84
C PRO A 113 12.51 8.60 -3.65
N LEU A 114 13.01 8.84 -2.44
CA LEU A 114 12.21 8.98 -1.24
C LEU A 114 12.09 10.45 -0.82
N ARG A 115 10.98 10.78 -0.15
CA ARG A 115 10.77 12.09 0.46
C ARG A 115 10.02 11.93 1.77
N TRP A 116 10.53 12.56 2.82
CA TRP A 116 9.74 12.91 3.99
C TRP A 116 8.89 14.14 3.63
N CYS A 117 7.58 13.93 3.48
CA CYS A 117 6.63 14.97 3.13
C CYS A 117 5.89 15.44 4.39
N PRO A 118 5.93 16.73 4.76
CA PRO A 118 5.03 17.24 5.78
C PRO A 118 3.60 16.83 5.48
N ILE A 119 2.86 16.33 6.47
CA ILE A 119 1.48 15.87 6.26
C ILE A 119 0.62 17.00 5.68
N SER A 120 0.85 18.25 6.11
CA SER A 120 0.22 19.46 5.58
C SER A 120 0.45 19.71 4.08
N GLU A 121 1.49 19.14 3.48
CA GLU A 121 1.84 19.27 2.06
C GLU A 121 1.37 18.08 1.20
N LEU A 122 0.89 16.99 1.81
CA LEU A 122 0.52 15.76 1.08
C LEU A 122 -0.51 16.00 -0.02
N ALA A 123 -1.50 16.87 0.23
CA ALA A 123 -2.53 17.20 -0.76
C ALA A 123 -1.98 17.89 -2.03
N GLN A 124 -0.72 18.36 -1.99
CA GLN A 124 -0.05 19.00 -3.12
C GLN A 124 0.80 18.02 -3.93
N LEU A 125 1.04 16.81 -3.42
CA LEU A 125 1.79 15.79 -4.14
C LEU A 125 0.91 15.13 -5.21
N PRO A 126 1.47 14.87 -6.41
CA PRO A 126 0.80 14.03 -7.38
C PRO A 126 0.79 12.58 -6.88
N MET A 127 -0.31 12.18 -6.24
CA MET A 127 -0.56 10.82 -5.74
C MET A 127 -1.76 10.19 -6.46
N PRO A 128 -1.88 8.85 -6.47
CA PRO A 128 -3.09 8.19 -6.96
C PRO A 128 -4.34 8.69 -6.22
N ALA A 129 -5.44 8.88 -6.96
CA ALA A 129 -6.71 9.38 -6.39
C ALA A 129 -7.25 8.49 -5.25
N ALA A 130 -6.92 7.19 -5.27
CA ALA A 130 -7.27 6.24 -4.22
C ALA A 130 -6.73 6.65 -2.82
N ASN A 131 -5.66 7.46 -2.76
CA ASN A 131 -5.06 7.89 -1.51
C ASN A 131 -5.77 9.10 -0.87
N GLY A 132 -6.73 9.74 -1.56
CA GLY A 132 -7.39 10.96 -1.09
C GLY A 132 -7.98 10.83 0.32
N ARG A 133 -8.72 9.75 0.58
CA ARG A 133 -9.29 9.46 1.91
C ARG A 133 -8.22 9.33 3.00
N LEU A 134 -7.08 8.70 2.69
CA LEU A 134 -5.98 8.54 3.64
C LEU A 134 -5.32 9.88 3.96
N ILE A 135 -5.11 10.72 2.94
CA ILE A 135 -4.55 12.06 3.08
C ILE A 135 -5.45 12.93 3.96
N GLU A 136 -6.77 12.91 3.70
CA GLU A 136 -7.75 13.64 4.53
C GLU A 136 -7.70 13.21 6.00
N LYS A 137 -7.66 11.90 6.26
CA LYS A 137 -7.56 11.38 7.63
C LYS A 137 -6.24 11.74 8.31
N LEU A 138 -5.12 11.71 7.59
CA LEU A 138 -3.81 12.13 8.13
C LEU A 138 -3.83 13.62 8.51
N LEU A 139 -4.40 14.47 7.66
CA LEU A 139 -4.54 15.90 7.93
C LEU A 139 -5.43 16.18 9.15
N ALA A 140 -6.49 15.38 9.35
CA ALA A 140 -7.39 15.51 10.49
C ALA A 140 -6.81 14.98 11.82
N ALA A 141 -5.74 14.18 11.76
CA ALA A 141 -5.09 13.57 12.92
C ALA A 141 -3.90 14.40 13.47
N GLN A 142 -3.59 15.55 12.87
CA GLN A 142 -2.55 16.48 13.33
C GLN A 142 -2.98 17.34 14.52
#